data_AF-A0A3B1D6B2-F1
#
_entry.id   AF-A0A3B1D6B2-F1
#
_cell.length_a   1.000
_cell.length_b   1.000
_cell.length_c   1.000
_cell.angle_alpha   90.00
_cell.angle_beta   90.00
_cell.angle_gamma   90.00
#
_symmetry.space_group_name_H-M   'P 1'
#
loop_
_entity.id
_entity.type
_entity.pdbx_description
1 polymer ?
#
loop_
_entity_poly.entity_id
_entity_poly.type
_entity_poly.pdbx_seq_one_letter_code
_entity_poly.pdbx_strand_id
1 'polypeptide(L)'
;MVLSSKPEPGDEPSPLGTLDEIKDLLSAFNTASDGSKNGSLGLERLHGPGFVIDMPTSMDTPMQVMASIHDAEIAWPVLSRICRRLGWSLTDAESGQTFI
;
A
#
# COMPACT_ATOMS: atom_id res chain seq x y z
N MET A 1 -8.58 2.06 2.83
CA MET A 1 -7.50 3.06 3.04
C MET A 1 -6.63 3.11 1.80
N VAL A 2 -6.20 4.29 1.35
CA VAL A 2 -5.38 4.46 0.15
C VAL A 2 -3.95 4.81 0.57
N LEU A 3 -2.98 4.05 0.11
CA LEU A 3 -1.56 4.35 0.25
C LEU A 3 -1.08 5.10 -1.00
N SER A 4 -0.41 6.23 -0.81
CA SER A 4 0.20 7.01 -1.88
C SER A 4 1.57 7.54 -1.44
N SER A 5 2.41 7.97 -2.37
CA SER A 5 3.59 8.76 -2.02
C SER A 5 3.13 10.03 -1.28
N LYS A 6 3.92 10.50 -0.32
CA LYS A 6 3.63 11.73 0.40
C LYS A 6 3.94 12.92 -0.52
N PRO A 7 2.95 13.71 -0.96
CA PRO A 7 3.22 14.87 -1.80
C PRO A 7 3.80 16.01 -0.95
N GLU A 8 4.88 16.63 -1.42
CA GLU A 8 5.30 17.94 -0.92
C GLU A 8 4.44 19.04 -1.58
N PRO A 9 4.18 20.18 -0.91
CA PRO A 9 3.36 21.24 -1.51
C PRO A 9 4.01 21.77 -2.80
N GLY A 10 3.37 21.47 -3.93
CA GLY A 10 3.84 21.83 -5.28
C GLY A 10 4.39 20.66 -6.10
N ASP A 11 4.48 19.47 -5.52
CA ASP A 11 4.99 18.26 -6.18
C ASP A 11 3.87 17.47 -6.87
N GLU A 12 4.17 16.87 -8.03
CA GLU A 12 3.25 15.96 -8.72
C GLU A 12 3.26 14.59 -8.01
N PRO A 13 2.12 13.87 -7.97
CA PRO A 13 2.07 12.55 -7.36
C PRO A 13 3.09 11.63 -8.04
N SER A 14 4.09 11.21 -7.26
CA SER A 14 5.16 10.33 -7.73
C SER A 14 4.76 8.86 -7.60
N PRO A 15 5.18 7.98 -8.52
CA PRO A 15 4.93 6.54 -8.41
C PRO A 15 5.49 5.96 -7.11
N LEU A 16 4.83 4.91 -6.60
CA LEU A 16 5.28 4.20 -5.40
C LEU A 16 6.53 3.34 -5.64
N GLY A 17 6.87 3.10 -6.90
CA GLY A 17 7.89 2.16 -7.36
C GLY A 17 7.30 1.24 -8.43
N THR A 18 8.13 0.34 -8.97
CA THR A 18 7.66 -0.77 -9.80
C THR A 18 6.93 -1.81 -8.94
N LEU A 19 6.14 -2.70 -9.55
CA LEU A 19 5.46 -3.78 -8.83
C LEU A 19 6.42 -4.67 -8.02
N ASP A 20 7.61 -4.94 -8.56
CA ASP A 20 8.62 -5.78 -7.89
C ASP A 20 9.27 -5.04 -6.70
N GLU A 21 9.63 -3.77 -6.89
CA GLU A 21 10.15 -2.92 -5.81
C GLU A 21 9.16 -2.76 -4.67
N ILE A 22 7.87 -2.56 -4.98
CA ILE A 22 6.83 -2.44 -3.95
C ILE A 22 6.74 -3.74 -3.13
N LYS A 23 6.80 -4.91 -3.77
CA LYS A 23 6.80 -6.20 -3.06
C LYS A 23 8.03 -6.37 -2.19
N ASP A 24 9.21 -6.04 -2.70
CA ASP A 24 10.46 -6.14 -1.95
C ASP A 24 10.43 -5.22 -0.71
N LEU A 25 10.00 -3.97 -0.89
CA LEU A 25 9.85 -2.99 0.21
C LEU A 25 8.84 -3.47 1.26
N LEU A 26 7.69 -4.02 0.83
CA LEU A 26 6.65 -4.50 1.72
C LEU A 26 7.02 -5.82 2.43
N SER A 27 7.90 -6.64 1.84
CA SER A 27 8.37 -7.88 2.45
C SER A 27 9.04 -7.66 3.81
N ALA A 28 9.74 -6.52 3.97
CA ALA A 28 10.37 -6.11 5.23
C ALA A 28 9.37 -5.87 6.38
N PHE A 29 8.07 -5.82 6.07
CA PHE A 29 6.98 -5.61 7.02
C PHE A 29 6.05 -6.83 7.13
N ASN A 30 6.55 -8.02 6.81
CA ASN A 30 5.77 -9.27 6.76
C ASN A 30 4.55 -9.15 5.83
N THR A 31 4.70 -8.43 4.73
CA THR A 31 3.64 -8.24 3.74
C THR A 31 4.05 -8.86 2.42
N ALA A 32 3.36 -9.91 1.99
CA ALA A 32 3.71 -10.68 0.80
C ALA A 32 2.47 -11.30 0.14
N SER A 33 2.59 -11.73 -1.12
CA SER A 33 1.54 -12.48 -1.81
C SER A 33 1.30 -13.83 -1.14
N ASP A 34 0.06 -14.31 -1.14
CA ASP A 34 -0.27 -15.67 -0.66
C ASP A 34 0.08 -16.76 -1.69
N GLY A 35 0.63 -16.37 -2.85
CA GLY A 35 0.97 -17.29 -3.94
C GLY A 35 -0.23 -17.77 -4.76
N SER A 36 -1.43 -17.27 -4.46
CA SER A 36 -2.57 -17.45 -5.36
C SER A 36 -2.28 -16.73 -6.68
N LYS A 37 -2.58 -17.40 -7.80
CA LYS A 37 -2.44 -16.76 -9.12
C LYS A 37 -3.38 -15.56 -9.15
N ASN A 38 -2.85 -14.38 -9.47
CA ASN A 38 -3.56 -13.10 -9.56
C ASN A 38 -5.03 -13.33 -9.89
N GLY A 39 -5.90 -13.09 -8.90
CA GLY A 39 -7.33 -13.27 -9.07
C GLY A 39 -7.79 -12.53 -10.32
N SER A 40 -8.83 -13.05 -10.98
CA SER A 40 -9.34 -12.68 -12.32
C SER A 40 -9.64 -11.20 -12.60
N LEU A 41 -9.24 -10.27 -11.72
CA LEU A 41 -9.52 -8.85 -11.71
C LEU A 41 -8.28 -7.96 -11.96
N GLY A 42 -7.11 -8.53 -12.28
CA GLY A 42 -5.90 -7.72 -12.55
C GLY A 42 -5.36 -7.00 -11.31
N LEU A 43 -5.59 -7.59 -10.14
CA LEU A 43 -5.06 -7.17 -8.85
C LEU A 43 -4.21 -8.29 -8.27
N GLU A 44 -3.10 -7.92 -7.68
CA GLU A 44 -2.29 -8.80 -6.84
C GLU A 44 -2.49 -8.42 -5.40
N ARG A 45 -2.71 -9.43 -4.56
CA ARG A 45 -3.06 -9.25 -3.17
C ARG A 45 -1.87 -9.57 -2.28
N LEU A 46 -1.44 -8.60 -1.49
CA LEU A 46 -0.37 -8.75 -0.52
C LEU A 46 -0.96 -8.76 0.89
N HIS A 47 -0.69 -9.81 1.64
CA HIS A 47 -1.22 -10.04 2.97
C HIS A 47 -0.20 -9.56 3.99
N GLY A 48 -0.60 -8.58 4.80
CA GLY A 48 0.17 -8.08 5.93
C GLY A 48 -0.52 -8.38 7.26
N PRO A 49 0.12 -8.02 8.39
CA PRO A 49 -0.45 -8.22 9.72
C PRO A 49 -1.60 -7.24 9.97
N GLY A 50 -2.83 -7.75 9.99
CA GLY A 50 -4.06 -6.97 10.24
C GLY A 50 -4.61 -6.22 9.02
N PHE A 51 -3.97 -6.32 7.85
CA PHE A 51 -4.40 -5.65 6.63
C PHE A 51 -4.03 -6.46 5.38
N VAL A 52 -4.65 -6.09 4.26
CA VAL A 52 -4.38 -6.61 2.92
C VAL A 52 -4.18 -5.43 1.98
N ILE A 53 -3.17 -5.49 1.13
CA ILE A 53 -2.92 -4.50 0.07
C ILE A 53 -3.32 -5.11 -1.27
N ASP A 54 -4.25 -4.47 -1.95
CA ASP A 54 -4.60 -4.75 -3.34
C ASP A 54 -3.79 -3.84 -4.26
N MET A 55 -2.87 -4.44 -5.02
CA MET A 55 -1.97 -3.77 -5.94
C MET A 55 -2.43 -3.98 -7.39
N PRO A 56 -2.58 -2.92 -8.20
CA PRO A 56 -3.01 -3.06 -9.58
C PRO A 56 -1.89 -3.63 -10.44
N THR A 57 -2.14 -4.74 -11.14
CA THR A 57 -1.14 -5.39 -12.01
C THR A 57 -1.24 -4.91 -13.46
N SER A 58 -2.19 -4.02 -13.75
CA SER A 58 -2.37 -3.40 -15.07
C SER A 58 -1.37 -2.28 -15.36
N MET A 59 -0.70 -1.78 -14.32
CA MET A 59 0.32 -0.73 -14.40
C MET A 59 1.61 -1.23 -13.74
N ASP A 60 2.74 -1.03 -14.40
CA ASP A 60 4.04 -1.42 -13.85
C ASP A 60 4.47 -0.54 -12.67
N THR A 61 4.08 0.74 -12.69
CA THR A 61 4.42 1.74 -11.68
C THR A 61 3.15 2.38 -11.09
N PRO A 62 2.50 1.76 -10.09
CA PRO A 62 1.29 2.31 -9.51
C PRO A 62 1.55 3.59 -8.70
N MET A 63 0.67 4.58 -8.87
CA MET A 63 0.68 5.81 -8.07
C MET A 63 0.09 5.61 -6.67
N GLN A 64 -0.83 4.65 -6.56
CA GLN A 64 -1.61 4.39 -5.36
C GLN A 64 -1.93 2.90 -5.25
N VAL A 65 -2.02 2.41 -4.02
CA VAL A 65 -2.50 1.05 -3.73
C VAL A 65 -3.57 1.09 -2.63
N MET A 66 -4.49 0.12 -2.65
CA MET A 66 -5.59 0.07 -1.70
C MET A 66 -5.21 -0.87 -0.55
N ALA A 67 -5.27 -0.38 0.68
CA ALA A 67 -5.16 -1.16 1.90
C ALA A 67 -6.55 -1.38 2.54
N SER A 68 -6.91 -2.65 2.71
CA SER A 68 -8.08 -3.12 3.45
C SER A 68 -7.64 -3.54 4.84
N ILE A 69 -8.17 -2.90 5.88
CA ILE A 69 -7.83 -3.21 7.28
C ILE A 69 -8.86 -4.19 7.83
N HIS A 70 -8.40 -5.31 8.38
CA HIS A 70 -9.24 -6.32 9.03
C HIS A 70 -9.07 -6.34 10.55
N ASP A 71 -7.89 -5.96 11.05
CA ASP A 71 -7.59 -5.78 12.47
C ASP A 71 -6.80 -4.48 12.66
N ALA A 72 -7.48 -3.43 13.14
CA ALA A 72 -6.92 -2.10 13.23
C ALA A 72 -5.80 -1.98 14.28
N GLU A 73 -5.91 -2.70 15.41
CA GLU A 73 -4.93 -2.64 16.49
C GLU A 73 -3.58 -3.22 16.07
N ILE A 74 -3.61 -4.24 15.19
CA ILE A 74 -2.42 -4.84 14.60
C ILE A 74 -1.95 -4.05 13.37
N ALA A 75 -2.86 -3.59 12.51
CA ALA A 75 -2.50 -2.93 11.25
C ALA A 75 -1.83 -1.57 11.46
N TRP A 76 -2.31 -0.75 12.39
CA TRP A 76 -1.80 0.60 12.64
C TRP A 76 -0.31 0.71 12.92
N PRO A 77 0.28 -0.06 13.85
CA PRO A 77 1.72 0.02 14.09
C PRO A 77 2.54 -0.37 12.86
N VAL A 78 2.05 -1.28 12.01
CA VAL A 78 2.76 -1.72 10.80
C VAL A 78 2.62 -0.72 9.66
N LEU A 79 1.39 -0.29 9.34
CA LEU A 79 1.13 0.71 8.31
C LEU A 79 1.81 2.05 8.64
N SER A 80 1.81 2.45 9.91
CA SER A 80 2.53 3.64 10.36
C SER A 80 4.04 3.55 10.13
N ARG A 81 4.64 2.36 10.29
CA ARG A 81 6.06 2.14 10.02
C ARG A 81 6.35 2.13 8.51
N ILE A 82 5.49 1.51 7.71
CA ILE A 82 5.60 1.52 6.23
C ILE A 82 5.61 2.97 5.74
N CYS A 83 4.60 3.75 6.11
CA CYS A 83 4.46 5.15 5.72
C CYS A 83 5.70 5.98 6.10
N ARG A 84 6.16 5.87 7.34
CA ARG A 84 7.35 6.60 7.81
C ARG A 84 8.65 6.16 7.13
N ARG A 85 8.80 4.87 6.82
CA ARG A 85 10.03 4.33 6.22
C ARG A 85 10.13 4.63 4.73
N LEU A 86 9.01 4.59 4.02
CA LEU A 86 8.92 4.75 2.57
C LEU A 86 8.54 6.16 2.14
N GLY A 87 8.20 7.05 3.09
CA GLY A 87 7.69 8.38 2.76
C GLY A 87 6.31 8.31 2.10
N TRP A 88 5.49 7.33 2.48
CA TRP A 88 4.13 7.19 2.01
C TRP A 88 3.17 7.83 3.00
N SER A 89 2.00 8.21 2.50
CA SER A 89 0.87 8.70 3.28
C SER A 89 -0.30 7.76 3.12
N LEU A 90 -1.13 7.71 4.16
CA LEU A 90 -2.31 6.87 4.20
C LEU A 90 -3.55 7.75 4.27
N THR A 91 -4.41 7.69 3.25
CA THR A 91 -5.64 8.48 3.19
C THR A 91 -6.85 7.58 3.35
N ASP A 92 -7.74 7.93 4.27
CA ASP A 92 -9.04 7.28 4.37
C ASP A 92 -9.95 7.71 3.21
N ALA A 93 -10.49 6.74 2.49
CA ALA A 93 -11.25 7.00 1.27
C ALA A 93 -12.65 7.58 1.54
N GLU A 94 -13.20 7.36 2.72
CA GLU A 94 -14.55 7.80 3.08
C GLU A 94 -14.54 9.22 3.66
N SER A 95 -13.63 9.49 4.60
CA SER A 95 -13.49 10.79 5.27
C SER A 95 -12.56 11.76 4.55
N GLY A 96 -11.70 11.26 3.65
CA GLY A 96 -10.62 12.04 3.03
C GLY A 96 -9.50 12.42 4.01
N GLN A 97 -9.52 11.90 5.24
CA GLN A 97 -8.52 12.22 6.23
C GLN A 97 -7.21 11.49 5.89
N THR A 98 -6.13 12.28 5.74
CA THR A 98 -4.79 11.74 5.58
C THR A 98 -4.11 11.57 6.93
N PHE A 99 -3.58 10.38 7.15
CA PHE A 99 -2.77 9.99 8.28
C PHE A 99 -1.33 9.81 7.78
N ILE A 100 -0.40 10.46 8.51
CA ILE A 100 1.07 10.38 8.34
C ILE A 100 1.62 11.22 7.18
#